data_AF-A0A815MQD7-F1
#
_entry.id   AF-A0A815MQD7-F1
#
_cell.length_a   1.000
_cell.length_b   1.000
_cell.length_c   1.000
_cell.angle_alpha   90.00
_cell.angle_beta   90.00
_cell.angle_gamma   90.00
#
_symmetry.space_group_name_H-M   'P 1'
#
loop_
_entity.id
_entity.type
_entity.pdbx_description
1 polymer ?
#
loop_
_entity_poly.entity_id
_entity_poly.type
_entity_poly.pdbx_seq_one_letter_code
_entity_poly.pdbx_strand_id
1 'polypeptide(L)'
;MDTTEPPYSERRFDEIKTEVSAFIKKTGYNPATVAFVPISGWHGDNMVEATEKMPWYKGWAIERKEGNASGKTLLEALDAIVPPSRPTEKPLRLPLQDVYKIGGIGTVPVGRVETGVLKPNMVVNFAPSSLQAEIRSIEMHHEELKEALPGDNVGFNIRGIAVKDLKRGFVASDTRNDPAQETASFVAQVIILNHPGQIGAGYAPVLDCHTAHIACKFAELLEKVDRRSGKTIEDAPKFVKSGEAAMVKMIPSKPMCVEKFSEYPPLGRFAVRDMRQTVAVGVIKDVEKKTPAAAKGGKAAPAAAGGKGKK
;
A
#
# COMPACT_ATOMS: atom_id res chain seq x y z
N MET A 1 -15.19 -23.89 14.82
CA MET A 1 -14.77 -25.24 15.31
C MET A 1 -15.95 -26.08 15.76
N ASP A 2 -16.94 -25.43 16.37
CA ASP A 2 -18.26 -25.94 16.76
C ASP A 2 -19.01 -26.73 15.67
N THR A 3 -18.82 -26.42 14.39
CA THR A 3 -19.52 -27.07 13.26
C THR A 3 -18.74 -28.19 12.58
N THR A 4 -17.60 -28.61 13.11
CA THR A 4 -16.88 -29.78 12.54
C THR A 4 -17.66 -31.07 12.82
N GLU A 5 -17.31 -32.15 12.12
CA GLU A 5 -17.89 -33.48 12.36
C GLU A 5 -16.79 -34.46 12.83
N PRO A 6 -16.77 -34.88 14.12
CA PRO A 6 -17.59 -34.37 15.23
C PRO A 6 -17.24 -32.92 15.62
N PRO A 7 -18.09 -32.20 16.40
CA PRO A 7 -17.80 -30.84 16.85
C PRO A 7 -16.45 -30.73 17.57
N TYR A 8 -15.73 -29.64 17.35
CA TYR A 8 -14.42 -29.37 17.96
C TYR A 8 -13.33 -30.43 17.64
N SER A 9 -13.34 -30.96 16.42
CA SER A 9 -12.42 -32.03 15.98
C SER A 9 -10.97 -31.55 15.80
N GLU A 10 -10.05 -32.15 16.57
CA GLU A 10 -8.59 -31.98 16.40
C GLU A 10 -8.13 -32.39 15.00
N ARG A 11 -8.57 -33.56 14.53
CA ARG A 11 -8.21 -34.08 13.20
C ARG A 11 -8.53 -33.07 12.09
N ARG A 12 -9.71 -32.45 12.14
CA ARG A 12 -10.12 -31.46 11.13
C ARG A 12 -9.28 -30.18 11.22
N PHE A 13 -8.92 -29.76 12.44
CA PHE A 13 -8.03 -28.62 12.64
C PHE A 13 -6.64 -28.89 12.05
N ASP A 14 -6.04 -30.06 12.33
CA ASP A 14 -4.71 -30.41 11.84
C ASP A 14 -4.64 -30.55 10.32
N GLU A 15 -5.71 -31.09 9.70
CA GLU A 15 -5.87 -31.14 8.24
C GLU A 15 -5.84 -29.72 7.65
N ILE A 16 -6.71 -28.82 8.13
CA ILE A 16 -6.76 -27.43 7.68
C ILE A 16 -5.43 -26.72 7.91
N LYS A 17 -4.82 -26.88 9.09
CA LYS A 17 -3.53 -26.29 9.43
C LYS A 17 -2.45 -26.75 8.44
N THR A 18 -2.44 -28.02 8.08
CA THR A 18 -1.47 -28.59 7.12
C THR A 18 -1.67 -28.02 5.72
N GLU A 19 -2.90 -28.02 5.21
CA GLU A 19 -3.22 -27.50 3.88
C GLU A 19 -2.93 -26.00 3.77
N VAL A 20 -3.36 -25.22 4.76
CA VAL A 20 -3.12 -23.77 4.80
C VAL A 20 -1.62 -23.48 4.94
N SER A 21 -0.90 -24.22 5.78
CA SER A 21 0.56 -24.09 5.90
C SER A 21 1.27 -24.34 4.57
N ALA A 22 0.86 -25.39 3.83
CA ALA A 22 1.42 -25.68 2.50
C ALA A 22 1.09 -24.56 1.50
N PHE A 23 -0.13 -24.02 1.54
CA PHE A 23 -0.56 -22.93 0.68
C PHE A 23 0.22 -21.63 0.95
N ILE A 24 0.26 -21.16 2.20
CA ILE A 24 0.95 -19.90 2.54
C ILE A 24 2.46 -20.00 2.32
N LYS A 25 3.06 -21.18 2.50
CA LYS A 25 4.46 -21.46 2.16
C LYS A 25 4.74 -21.29 0.66
N LYS A 26 3.83 -21.77 -0.20
CA LYS A 26 3.92 -21.56 -1.66
C LYS A 26 3.76 -20.09 -2.04
N THR A 27 2.99 -19.33 -1.28
CA THR A 27 2.78 -17.89 -1.48
C THR A 27 3.98 -17.06 -1.01
N GLY A 28 4.78 -17.57 -0.08
CA GLY A 28 6.04 -16.96 0.38
C GLY A 28 6.08 -16.63 1.87
N TYR A 29 5.03 -16.96 2.64
CA TYR A 29 5.05 -16.84 4.09
C TYR A 29 5.85 -18.00 4.71
N ASN A 30 6.47 -17.75 5.86
CA ASN A 30 7.01 -18.82 6.69
C ASN A 30 5.90 -19.34 7.61
N PRO A 31 5.40 -20.58 7.47
CA PRO A 31 4.32 -21.08 8.34
C PRO A 31 4.69 -21.09 9.82
N ALA A 32 5.98 -21.17 10.17
CA ALA A 32 6.43 -21.10 11.55
C ALA A 32 6.21 -19.72 12.19
N THR A 33 6.02 -18.66 11.41
CA THR A 33 5.74 -17.31 11.94
C THR A 33 4.23 -17.03 12.09
N VAL A 34 3.37 -18.02 11.85
CA VAL A 34 1.90 -17.83 11.78
C VAL A 34 1.22 -18.62 12.89
N ALA A 35 0.46 -17.93 13.73
CA ALA A 35 -0.34 -18.55 14.78
C ALA A 35 -1.60 -19.18 14.17
N PHE A 36 -1.83 -20.47 14.45
CA PHE A 36 -3.05 -21.18 14.08
C PHE A 36 -3.91 -21.35 15.33
N VAL A 37 -5.00 -20.59 15.40
CA VAL A 37 -5.90 -20.57 16.57
C VAL A 37 -7.25 -21.20 16.20
N PRO A 38 -7.63 -22.36 16.78
CA PRO A 38 -8.95 -22.94 16.58
C PRO A 38 -9.98 -22.14 17.39
N ILE A 39 -10.93 -21.50 16.71
CA ILE A 39 -11.95 -20.64 17.33
C ILE A 39 -13.39 -21.06 17.00
N SER A 40 -14.34 -20.61 17.81
CA SER A 40 -15.73 -20.42 17.40
C SER A 40 -16.08 -18.93 17.55
N GLY A 41 -16.25 -18.22 16.43
CA GLY A 41 -16.63 -16.81 16.48
C GLY A 41 -18.03 -16.59 17.07
N TRP A 42 -18.94 -17.57 16.90
CA TRP A 42 -20.30 -17.50 17.42
C TRP A 42 -20.37 -17.76 18.93
N HIS A 43 -19.66 -18.79 19.41
CA HIS A 43 -19.68 -19.19 20.81
C HIS A 43 -18.58 -18.56 21.67
N GLY A 44 -17.65 -17.81 21.07
CA GLY A 44 -16.54 -17.15 21.77
C GLY A 44 -15.36 -18.05 22.12
N ASP A 45 -15.39 -19.34 21.74
CA ASP A 45 -14.34 -20.31 22.08
C ASP A 45 -12.96 -19.86 21.56
N ASN A 46 -11.96 -19.76 22.45
CA ASN A 46 -10.59 -19.29 22.17
C ASN A 46 -10.49 -17.87 21.57
N MET A 47 -11.52 -17.05 21.64
CA MET A 47 -11.46 -15.66 21.14
C MET A 47 -10.66 -14.78 22.09
N VAL A 48 -11.14 -14.66 23.34
CA VAL A 48 -10.53 -13.86 24.40
C VAL A 48 -10.01 -14.76 25.52
N GLU A 49 -10.81 -15.77 25.88
CA GLU A 49 -10.49 -16.76 26.91
C GLU A 49 -10.33 -18.15 26.30
N ALA A 50 -9.55 -19.01 26.95
CA ALA A 50 -9.36 -20.38 26.51
C ALA A 50 -10.64 -21.20 26.74
N THR A 51 -11.02 -22.03 25.77
CA THR A 51 -12.19 -22.92 25.89
C THR A 51 -11.82 -24.27 26.50
N GLU A 52 -12.71 -24.83 27.31
CA GLU A 52 -12.61 -26.20 27.82
C GLU A 52 -13.04 -27.26 26.79
N LYS A 53 -13.74 -26.85 25.72
CA LYS A 53 -14.27 -27.77 24.68
C LYS A 53 -13.20 -28.33 23.75
N MET A 54 -11.99 -27.75 23.76
CA MET A 54 -10.85 -28.19 22.95
C MET A 54 -9.65 -28.54 23.84
N PRO A 55 -9.75 -29.57 24.72
CA PRO A 55 -8.69 -29.91 25.67
C PRO A 55 -7.41 -30.44 24.97
N TRP A 56 -7.54 -30.89 23.72
CA TRP A 56 -6.45 -31.30 22.86
C TRP A 56 -5.55 -30.12 22.45
N TYR A 57 -6.11 -28.92 22.31
CA TYR A 57 -5.36 -27.76 21.87
C TYR A 57 -4.49 -27.18 23.00
N LYS A 58 -3.17 -27.30 22.85
CA LYS A 58 -2.20 -26.84 23.86
C LYS A 58 -1.79 -25.38 23.71
N GLY A 59 -2.15 -24.75 22.60
CA GLY A 59 -1.77 -23.39 22.26
C GLY A 59 -1.07 -23.31 20.90
N TRP A 60 -0.91 -22.09 20.43
CA TRP A 60 -0.12 -21.74 19.27
C TRP A 60 1.28 -21.29 19.73
N ALA A 61 2.26 -21.47 18.86
CA ALA A 61 3.61 -20.95 19.03
C ALA A 61 4.12 -20.47 17.67
N ILE A 62 4.83 -19.35 17.66
CA ILE A 62 5.44 -18.77 16.46
C ILE A 62 6.94 -18.52 16.68
N GLU A 63 7.70 -18.72 15.61
CA GLU A 63 9.15 -18.50 15.57
C GLU A 63 9.47 -17.41 14.56
N ARG A 64 10.13 -16.34 15.02
CA ARG A 64 10.53 -15.20 14.17
C ARG A 64 11.76 -14.49 14.74
N LYS A 65 12.43 -13.69 13.90
CA LYS A 65 13.69 -13.02 14.24
C LYS A 65 13.53 -11.99 15.36
N GLU A 66 12.36 -11.38 15.44
CA GLU A 66 12.00 -10.32 16.38
C GLU A 66 11.59 -10.85 17.77
N GLY A 67 11.60 -12.19 17.95
CA GLY A 67 11.25 -12.86 19.20
C GLY A 67 10.08 -13.82 19.02
N ASN A 68 10.23 -15.02 19.56
CA ASN A 68 9.19 -16.04 19.58
C ASN A 68 8.03 -15.62 20.49
N ALA A 69 6.84 -16.12 20.20
CA ALA A 69 5.66 -15.91 21.03
C ALA A 69 4.80 -17.18 21.08
N SER A 70 4.02 -17.33 22.13
CA SER A 70 3.08 -18.43 22.29
C SER A 70 1.86 -17.97 23.08
N GLY A 71 0.72 -18.62 22.87
CA GLY A 71 -0.53 -18.35 23.57
C GLY A 71 -1.57 -19.40 23.23
N LYS A 72 -2.80 -19.18 23.67
CA LYS A 72 -3.95 -20.05 23.38
C LYS A 72 -5.04 -19.32 22.61
N THR A 73 -5.27 -18.05 22.87
CA THR A 73 -6.43 -17.33 22.34
C THR A 73 -6.08 -16.48 21.12
N LEU A 74 -7.11 -16.01 20.42
CA LEU A 74 -6.96 -15.07 19.31
C LEU A 74 -6.47 -13.71 19.82
N LEU A 75 -6.95 -13.25 20.98
CA LEU A 75 -6.48 -12.01 21.59
C LEU A 75 -4.97 -12.06 21.86
N GLU A 76 -4.46 -13.13 22.47
CA GLU A 76 -3.03 -13.30 22.71
C GLU A 76 -2.23 -13.35 21.39
N ALA A 77 -2.81 -13.91 20.32
CA ALA A 77 -2.17 -13.93 19.01
C ALA A 77 -2.08 -12.53 18.37
N LEU A 78 -3.09 -11.68 18.61
CA LEU A 78 -3.09 -10.27 18.18
C LEU A 78 -2.10 -9.44 19.00
N ASP A 79 -2.04 -9.64 20.32
CA ASP A 79 -1.06 -8.98 21.21
C ASP A 79 0.38 -9.36 20.86
N ALA A 80 0.57 -10.57 20.31
CA ALA A 80 1.87 -11.02 19.82
C ALA A 80 2.26 -10.44 18.45
N ILE A 81 1.44 -9.60 17.79
CA ILE A 81 1.84 -8.94 16.54
C ILE A 81 2.93 -7.91 16.85
N VAL A 82 4.11 -8.06 16.21
CA VAL A 82 5.16 -7.03 16.32
C VAL A 82 4.66 -5.77 15.61
N PRO A 83 4.61 -4.62 16.30
CA PRO A 83 4.25 -3.36 15.67
C PRO A 83 5.20 -3.09 14.50
N PRO A 84 4.68 -2.72 13.31
CA PRO A 84 5.55 -2.38 12.19
C PRO A 84 6.38 -1.15 12.57
N SER A 85 7.65 -1.14 12.15
CA SER A 85 8.47 0.07 12.24
C SER A 85 7.80 1.17 11.42
N ARG A 86 7.41 2.27 12.08
CA ARG A 86 6.80 3.43 11.43
C ARG A 86 7.91 4.20 10.69
N PRO A 87 7.82 4.37 9.36
CA PRO A 87 8.85 5.05 8.58
C PRO A 87 8.75 6.59 8.73
N THR A 88 8.92 7.11 9.95
CA THR A 88 8.83 8.55 10.27
C THR A 88 9.96 9.36 9.65
N GLU A 89 11.16 8.77 9.57
CA GLU A 89 12.35 9.42 9.02
C GLU A 89 12.37 9.45 7.48
N LYS A 90 11.49 8.68 6.83
CA LYS A 90 11.37 8.72 5.37
C LYS A 90 10.63 9.98 4.94
N PRO A 91 10.84 10.47 3.70
CA PRO A 91 10.05 11.58 3.19
C PRO A 91 8.55 11.28 3.16
N LEU A 92 7.74 12.34 3.22
CA LEU A 92 6.28 12.23 3.28
C LEU A 92 5.72 11.59 2.00
N ARG A 93 4.90 10.55 2.16
CA ARG A 93 4.00 10.02 1.11
C ARG A 93 2.62 9.75 1.72
N LEU A 94 1.62 10.43 1.20
CA LEU A 94 0.22 10.30 1.62
C LEU A 94 -0.67 10.17 0.38
N PRO A 95 -0.99 8.95 -0.06
CA PRO A 95 -1.95 8.70 -1.13
C PRO A 95 -3.37 9.13 -0.72
N LEU A 96 -4.00 9.94 -1.56
CA LEU A 96 -5.36 10.45 -1.33
C LEU A 96 -6.38 9.34 -1.60
N GLN A 97 -7.24 9.10 -0.63
CA GLN A 97 -8.40 8.22 -0.73
C GLN A 97 -9.60 8.98 -1.27
N ASP A 98 -9.87 10.16 -0.70
CA ASP A 98 -11.00 11.01 -1.06
C ASP A 98 -10.64 12.50 -0.92
N VAL A 99 -11.44 13.38 -1.53
CA VAL A 99 -11.28 14.83 -1.41
C VAL A 99 -12.65 15.46 -1.23
N TYR A 100 -12.83 16.18 -0.13
CA TYR A 100 -14.10 16.80 0.24
C TYR A 100 -14.06 18.32 0.11
N LYS A 101 -15.23 18.91 -0.15
CA LYS A 101 -15.47 20.34 0.00
C LYS A 101 -16.29 20.55 1.26
N ILE A 102 -15.69 21.14 2.30
CA ILE A 102 -16.39 21.43 3.55
C ILE A 102 -16.73 22.93 3.58
N GLY A 103 -18.00 23.26 3.80
CA GLY A 103 -18.47 24.64 3.90
C GLY A 103 -17.75 25.39 5.03
N GLY A 104 -17.24 26.59 4.74
CA GLY A 104 -16.48 27.39 5.71
C GLY A 104 -15.02 26.98 5.93
N ILE A 105 -14.66 25.72 5.64
CA ILE A 105 -13.30 25.16 5.83
C ILE A 105 -12.51 25.17 4.51
N GLY A 106 -13.13 24.73 3.41
CA GLY A 106 -12.50 24.65 2.09
C GLY A 106 -12.29 23.21 1.60
N THR A 107 -11.14 22.96 0.98
CA THR A 107 -10.77 21.66 0.41
C THR A 107 -10.08 20.81 1.46
N VAL A 108 -10.58 19.59 1.69
CA VAL A 108 -10.04 18.64 2.67
C VAL A 108 -9.78 17.30 1.98
N PRO A 109 -8.52 17.02 1.57
CA PRO A 109 -8.13 15.69 1.18
C PRO A 109 -8.06 14.76 2.39
N VAL A 110 -8.37 13.48 2.16
CA VAL A 110 -8.32 12.41 3.16
C VAL A 110 -7.44 11.29 2.64
N GLY A 111 -6.60 10.74 3.51
CA GLY A 111 -5.78 9.59 3.16
C GLY A 111 -4.98 9.07 4.35
N ARG A 112 -4.21 8.03 4.09
CA ARG A 112 -3.31 7.42 5.08
C ARG A 112 -1.89 7.95 4.88
N VAL A 113 -1.24 8.36 5.96
CA VAL A 113 0.19 8.65 5.93
C VAL A 113 0.92 7.31 5.79
N GLU A 114 1.62 7.09 4.68
CA GLU A 114 2.36 5.85 4.43
C GLU A 114 3.81 5.96 4.90
N THR A 115 4.43 7.13 4.67
CA THR A 115 5.79 7.46 5.14
C THR A 115 5.88 8.93 5.54
N GLY A 116 6.86 9.25 6.39
CA GLY A 116 7.13 10.60 6.87
C GLY A 116 6.10 11.12 7.86
N VAL A 117 6.16 12.41 8.12
CA VAL A 117 5.29 13.11 9.07
C VAL A 117 4.58 14.26 8.38
N LEU A 118 3.28 14.38 8.60
CA LEU A 118 2.47 15.51 8.13
C LEU A 118 2.27 16.48 9.29
N LYS A 119 2.55 17.77 9.10
CA LYS A 119 2.34 18.82 10.11
C LYS A 119 1.59 20.01 9.52
N PRO A 120 0.81 20.73 10.34
CA PRO A 120 0.26 22.03 9.94
C PRO A 120 1.38 22.97 9.50
N ASN A 121 1.05 23.89 8.59
CA ASN A 121 1.93 24.87 7.94
C ASN A 121 3.01 24.28 7.01
N MET A 122 3.04 22.96 6.79
CA MET A 122 3.87 22.38 5.74
C MET A 122 3.32 22.74 4.36
N VAL A 123 4.21 22.99 3.40
CA VAL A 123 3.84 23.13 1.98
C VAL A 123 4.00 21.77 1.31
N VAL A 124 2.89 21.19 0.88
CA VAL A 124 2.85 19.88 0.22
C VAL A 124 2.69 20.01 -1.27
N ASN A 125 3.33 19.07 -1.98
CA ASN A 125 3.19 18.84 -3.41
C ASN A 125 2.26 17.65 -3.67
N PHE A 126 1.34 17.81 -4.60
CA PHE A 126 0.42 16.78 -5.06
C PHE A 126 0.87 16.22 -6.41
N ALA A 127 1.42 15.01 -6.39
CA ALA A 127 1.70 14.27 -7.62
C ALA A 127 0.44 13.55 -8.11
N PRO A 128 0.22 13.40 -9.42
CA PRO A 128 1.08 13.82 -10.53
C PRO A 128 0.88 15.27 -11.02
N SER A 129 -0.03 16.07 -10.46
CA SER A 129 -0.34 17.40 -10.99
C SER A 129 0.68 18.50 -10.67
N SER A 130 1.62 18.22 -9.76
CA SER A 130 2.62 19.18 -9.25
C SER A 130 2.01 20.44 -8.63
N LEU A 131 0.75 20.36 -8.19
CA LEU A 131 0.08 21.43 -7.45
C LEU A 131 0.67 21.49 -6.04
N GLN A 132 0.83 22.70 -5.51
CA GLN A 132 1.34 22.90 -4.16
C GLN A 132 0.33 23.65 -3.31
N ALA A 133 0.20 23.26 -2.05
CA ALA A 133 -0.60 23.98 -1.08
C ALA A 133 -0.01 23.90 0.33
N GLU A 134 -0.30 24.91 1.13
CA GLU A 134 -0.01 24.93 2.55
C GLU A 134 -1.11 24.21 3.34
N ILE A 135 -0.72 23.36 4.27
CA ILE A 135 -1.62 22.68 5.21
C ILE A 135 -2.01 23.63 6.32
N ARG A 136 -3.32 23.78 6.59
CA ARG A 136 -3.83 24.64 7.67
C ARG A 136 -4.04 23.89 8.97
N SER A 137 -4.72 22.76 8.91
CA SER A 137 -5.02 21.90 10.04
C SER A 137 -5.03 20.45 9.60
N ILE A 138 -4.88 19.55 10.56
CA ILE A 138 -4.95 18.10 10.36
C ILE A 138 -5.92 17.55 11.40
N GLU A 139 -6.81 16.66 10.99
CA GLU A 139 -7.81 16.05 11.86
C GLU A 139 -7.84 14.53 11.68
N MET A 140 -8.04 13.82 12.79
CA MET A 140 -8.32 12.39 12.82
C MET A 140 -9.50 12.16 13.77
N HIS A 141 -10.55 11.48 13.29
CA HIS A 141 -11.76 11.24 14.09
C HIS A 141 -12.38 12.51 14.73
N HIS A 142 -12.34 13.64 14.01
CA HIS A 142 -12.85 14.96 14.46
C HIS A 142 -12.05 15.63 15.59
N GLU A 143 -10.82 15.16 15.85
CA GLU A 143 -9.88 15.80 16.76
C GLU A 143 -8.70 16.38 15.98
N GLU A 144 -8.29 17.59 16.35
CA GLU A 144 -7.16 18.27 15.71
C GLU A 144 -5.83 17.67 16.17
N LEU A 145 -4.93 17.43 15.21
CA LEU A 145 -3.61 16.84 15.44
C LEU A 145 -2.50 17.87 15.22
N LYS A 146 -1.50 17.84 16.10
CA LYS A 146 -0.26 18.62 15.92
C LYS A 146 0.62 18.07 14.81
N GLU A 147 0.57 16.76 14.61
CA GLU A 147 1.22 16.03 13.53
C GLU A 147 0.51 14.70 13.29
N ALA A 148 0.60 14.18 12.07
CA ALA A 148 0.15 12.84 11.72
C ALA A 148 1.33 11.96 11.33
N LEU A 149 1.34 10.73 11.85
CA LEU A 149 2.43 9.78 11.72
C LEU A 149 2.06 8.64 10.76
N PRO A 150 3.04 7.86 10.27
CA PRO A 150 2.75 6.73 9.40
C PRO A 150 1.75 5.75 10.02
N GLY A 151 0.68 5.44 9.29
CA GLY A 151 -0.44 4.61 9.72
C GLY A 151 -1.73 5.38 10.02
N ASP A 152 -1.64 6.67 10.31
CA ASP A 152 -2.79 7.50 10.67
C ASP A 152 -3.62 7.81 9.41
N ASN A 153 -4.96 7.70 9.54
CA ASN A 153 -5.89 8.08 8.48
C ASN A 153 -6.44 9.46 8.84
N VAL A 154 -6.04 10.47 8.08
CA VAL A 154 -6.28 11.88 8.44
C VAL A 154 -6.97 12.63 7.31
N GLY A 155 -7.81 13.58 7.69
CA GLY A 155 -8.22 14.68 6.83
C GLY A 155 -7.35 15.89 7.10
N PHE A 156 -6.96 16.65 6.08
CA PHE A 156 -6.15 17.85 6.28
C PHE A 156 -6.67 19.01 5.42
N ASN A 157 -6.80 20.19 6.01
CA ASN A 157 -7.26 21.37 5.29
C ASN A 157 -6.11 21.95 4.46
N ILE A 158 -6.38 22.23 3.19
CA ILE A 158 -5.46 22.95 2.31
C ILE A 158 -6.09 24.21 1.70
N ARG A 159 -5.25 25.23 1.48
CA ARG A 159 -5.65 26.49 0.85
C ARG A 159 -5.18 26.58 -0.60
N GLY A 160 -6.01 27.17 -1.46
CA GLY A 160 -5.61 27.57 -2.81
C GLY A 160 -5.77 26.52 -3.90
N ILE A 161 -6.27 25.33 -3.57
CA ILE A 161 -6.58 24.26 -4.53
C ILE A 161 -8.06 23.91 -4.44
N ALA A 162 -8.75 23.83 -5.58
CA ALA A 162 -10.14 23.41 -5.62
C ALA A 162 -10.26 21.88 -5.59
N VAL A 163 -11.36 21.37 -5.03
CA VAL A 163 -11.63 19.92 -4.94
C VAL A 163 -11.52 19.22 -6.30
N LYS A 164 -11.95 19.86 -7.38
CA LYS A 164 -11.88 19.30 -8.75
C LYS A 164 -10.47 19.10 -9.29
N ASP A 165 -9.47 19.76 -8.70
CA ASP A 165 -8.07 19.72 -9.15
C ASP A 165 -7.28 18.60 -8.46
N LEU A 166 -7.87 17.97 -7.43
CA LEU A 166 -7.36 16.79 -6.75
C LEU A 166 -8.31 15.62 -6.93
N LYS A 167 -7.78 14.40 -6.87
CA LYS A 167 -8.59 13.19 -6.96
C LYS A 167 -7.94 12.04 -6.21
N ARG A 168 -8.74 11.02 -5.93
CA ARG A 168 -8.26 9.73 -5.46
C ARG A 168 -7.10 9.21 -6.33
N GLY A 169 -6.07 8.67 -5.68
CA GLY A 169 -4.87 8.19 -6.34
C GLY A 169 -3.75 9.23 -6.52
N PHE A 170 -4.00 10.50 -6.18
CA PHE A 170 -2.92 11.49 -6.07
C PHE A 170 -2.11 11.24 -4.80
N VAL A 171 -0.87 11.71 -4.78
CA VAL A 171 0.04 11.51 -3.65
C VAL A 171 0.52 12.86 -3.14
N ALA A 172 0.21 13.18 -1.89
CA ALA A 172 0.77 14.33 -1.20
C ALA A 172 2.17 13.99 -0.65
N SER A 173 3.08 14.95 -0.74
CA SER A 173 4.49 14.85 -0.34
C SER A 173 5.02 16.21 0.12
N ASP A 174 6.10 16.25 0.91
CA ASP A 174 6.73 17.53 1.29
C ASP A 174 7.47 18.11 0.08
N THR A 175 7.22 19.38 -0.24
CA THR A 175 7.93 20.12 -1.29
C THR A 175 9.44 20.21 -1.05
N ARG A 176 9.88 20.17 0.21
CA ARG A 176 11.28 20.42 0.61
C ARG A 176 12.09 19.13 0.80
N ASN A 177 11.43 17.98 0.82
CA ASN A 177 12.08 16.70 1.09
C ASN A 177 11.52 15.63 0.15
N ASP A 178 12.25 15.38 -0.94
CA ASP A 178 11.90 14.40 -1.99
C ASP A 178 10.43 14.47 -2.42
N PRO A 179 10.00 15.54 -3.12
CA PRO A 179 8.62 15.66 -3.57
C PRO A 179 8.26 14.56 -4.58
N ALA A 180 7.09 13.96 -4.40
CA ALA A 180 6.54 12.96 -5.33
C ALA A 180 6.33 13.58 -6.72
N GLN A 181 6.49 12.80 -7.78
CA GLN A 181 6.40 13.28 -9.17
C GLN A 181 5.58 12.34 -10.05
N GLU A 182 5.09 12.87 -11.18
CA GLU A 182 4.46 12.06 -12.21
C GLU A 182 5.44 11.01 -12.77
N THR A 183 4.94 9.81 -12.99
CA THR A 183 5.69 8.71 -13.59
C THR A 183 5.51 8.70 -15.10
N ALA A 184 6.62 8.73 -15.85
CA ALA A 184 6.65 8.55 -17.29
C ALA A 184 6.54 7.06 -17.66
N SER A 185 7.40 6.25 -17.06
CA SER A 185 7.40 4.80 -17.19
C SER A 185 7.95 4.17 -15.90
N PHE A 186 7.70 2.89 -15.68
CA PHE A 186 8.30 2.18 -14.56
C PHE A 186 8.58 0.73 -14.94
N VAL A 187 9.60 0.15 -14.33
CA VAL A 187 9.97 -1.26 -14.49
C VAL A 187 9.52 -2.00 -13.25
N ALA A 188 8.78 -3.08 -13.43
CA ALA A 188 8.26 -3.90 -12.34
C ALA A 188 8.51 -5.38 -12.57
N GLN A 189 8.77 -6.09 -11.48
CA GLN A 189 8.72 -7.54 -11.45
C GLN A 189 7.27 -7.96 -11.24
N VAL A 190 6.67 -8.63 -12.22
CA VAL A 190 5.28 -9.06 -12.21
C VAL A 190 5.22 -10.58 -12.15
N ILE A 191 4.35 -11.12 -11.29
CA ILE A 191 4.03 -12.54 -11.20
C ILE A 191 2.62 -12.74 -11.74
N ILE A 192 2.48 -13.53 -12.79
CA ILE A 192 1.19 -13.84 -13.40
C ILE A 192 0.51 -14.92 -12.54
N LEU A 193 -0.72 -14.62 -12.11
CA LEU A 193 -1.53 -15.50 -11.29
C LEU A 193 -2.41 -16.36 -12.18
N ASN A 194 -3.69 -16.03 -12.28
CA ASN A 194 -4.69 -16.81 -13.00
C ASN A 194 -5.18 -16.00 -14.21
N HIS A 195 -4.49 -16.13 -15.34
CA HIS A 195 -4.87 -15.54 -16.61
C HIS A 195 -5.18 -16.65 -17.63
N PRO A 196 -6.33 -16.60 -18.34
CA PRO A 196 -6.76 -17.69 -19.23
C PRO A 196 -5.95 -17.76 -20.54
N GLY A 197 -5.30 -16.66 -20.93
CA GLY A 197 -4.51 -16.56 -22.15
C GLY A 197 -3.04 -16.27 -21.89
N GLN A 198 -2.39 -15.68 -22.87
CA GLN A 198 -1.00 -15.23 -22.81
C GLN A 198 -0.96 -13.71 -22.72
N ILE A 199 -0.01 -13.17 -21.96
CA ILE A 199 0.20 -11.73 -21.82
C ILE A 199 1.44 -11.35 -22.62
N GLY A 200 1.27 -10.52 -23.64
CA GLY A 200 2.36 -10.01 -24.47
C GLY A 200 2.53 -8.49 -24.34
N ALA A 201 3.54 -7.96 -25.04
CA ALA A 201 3.68 -6.51 -25.21
C ALA A 201 2.42 -5.91 -25.83
N GLY A 202 1.99 -4.76 -25.31
CA GLY A 202 0.75 -4.08 -25.70
C GLY A 202 -0.45 -4.37 -24.81
N TYR A 203 -0.40 -5.40 -23.96
CA TYR A 203 -1.45 -5.67 -22.98
C TYR A 203 -1.65 -4.46 -22.05
N ALA A 204 -2.89 -4.02 -21.85
CA ALA A 204 -3.21 -2.78 -21.14
C ALA A 204 -4.30 -2.97 -20.05
N PRO A 205 -4.02 -3.76 -19.00
CA PRO A 205 -4.94 -3.99 -17.89
C PRO A 205 -4.99 -2.78 -16.95
N VAL A 206 -5.91 -2.84 -15.98
CA VAL A 206 -5.98 -1.84 -14.92
C VAL A 206 -5.07 -2.24 -13.76
N LEU A 207 -4.29 -1.28 -13.25
CA LEU A 207 -3.48 -1.46 -12.06
C LEU A 207 -4.13 -0.75 -10.87
N ASP A 208 -4.23 -1.49 -9.77
CA ASP A 208 -4.49 -0.93 -8.44
C ASP A 208 -3.14 -0.83 -7.72
N CYS A 209 -2.69 0.40 -7.52
CA CYS A 209 -1.47 0.71 -6.80
C CYS A 209 -1.83 1.77 -5.77
N HIS A 210 -1.55 1.53 -4.48
CA HIS A 210 -2.03 2.36 -3.37
C HIS A 210 -3.53 2.68 -3.48
N THR A 211 -3.92 3.95 -3.66
CA THR A 211 -5.29 4.39 -3.90
C THR A 211 -5.60 4.65 -5.37
N ALA A 212 -4.59 4.62 -6.25
CA ALA A 212 -4.73 4.81 -7.69
C ALA A 212 -5.28 3.57 -8.40
N HIS A 213 -6.12 3.83 -9.39
CA HIS A 213 -6.74 2.83 -10.26
C HIS A 213 -6.60 3.30 -11.72
N ILE A 214 -5.52 2.87 -12.38
CA ILE A 214 -5.11 3.41 -13.69
C ILE A 214 -4.71 2.27 -14.63
N ALA A 215 -5.18 2.33 -15.87
CA ALA A 215 -4.74 1.39 -16.90
C ALA A 215 -3.27 1.65 -17.28
N CYS A 216 -2.45 0.61 -17.29
CA CYS A 216 -1.03 0.70 -17.65
C CYS A 216 -0.72 -0.29 -18.77
N LYS A 217 -0.08 0.20 -19.84
CA LYS A 217 0.37 -0.62 -20.96
C LYS A 217 1.65 -1.36 -20.57
N PHE A 218 1.67 -2.67 -20.76
CA PHE A 218 2.87 -3.50 -20.77
C PHE A 218 3.63 -3.14 -22.05
N ALA A 219 4.52 -2.16 -21.98
CA ALA A 219 5.21 -1.63 -23.14
C ALA A 219 6.18 -2.67 -23.70
N GLU A 220 7.00 -3.23 -22.81
CA GLU A 220 8.03 -4.20 -23.14
C GLU A 220 8.10 -5.27 -22.03
N LEU A 221 8.17 -6.54 -22.43
CA LEU A 221 8.58 -7.63 -21.56
C LEU A 221 10.11 -7.71 -21.66
N LEU A 222 10.80 -7.28 -20.62
CA LEU A 222 12.26 -7.18 -20.63
C LEU A 222 12.91 -8.55 -20.44
N GLU A 223 12.47 -9.27 -19.41
CA GLU A 223 13.04 -10.56 -19.02
C GLU A 223 11.96 -11.44 -18.41
N LYS A 224 12.02 -12.74 -18.67
CA LYS A 224 11.36 -13.75 -17.86
C LYS A 224 12.27 -14.13 -16.71
N VAL A 225 11.75 -14.17 -15.50
CA VAL A 225 12.54 -14.44 -14.28
C VAL A 225 11.96 -15.60 -13.49
N ASP A 226 12.82 -16.34 -12.79
CA ASP A 226 12.37 -17.31 -11.81
C ASP A 226 11.66 -16.61 -10.66
N ARG A 227 10.46 -17.08 -10.31
CA ARG A 227 9.60 -16.47 -9.30
C ARG A 227 10.25 -16.44 -7.91
N ARG A 228 11.13 -17.40 -7.59
CA ARG A 228 11.73 -17.54 -6.24
C ARG A 228 13.10 -16.89 -6.16
N SER A 229 13.98 -17.16 -7.13
CA SER A 229 15.35 -16.67 -7.11
C SER A 229 15.52 -15.32 -7.80
N GLY A 230 14.55 -14.88 -8.60
CA GLY A 230 14.64 -13.66 -9.41
C GLY A 230 15.70 -13.72 -10.52
N LYS A 231 16.21 -14.92 -10.83
CA LYS A 231 17.23 -15.09 -11.89
C LYS A 231 16.56 -15.07 -13.25
N THR A 232 17.19 -14.40 -14.21
CA THR A 232 16.75 -14.37 -15.60
C THR A 232 16.76 -15.78 -16.19
N ILE A 233 15.66 -16.14 -16.84
CA ILE A 233 15.44 -17.42 -17.54
C ILE A 233 15.49 -17.20 -19.06
N GLU A 234 14.88 -16.10 -19.54
CA GLU A 234 14.75 -15.79 -20.96
C GLU A 234 14.74 -14.26 -21.13
N ASP A 235 15.57 -13.75 -22.03
CA ASP A 235 15.60 -12.33 -22.39
C ASP A 235 14.50 -12.02 -23.42
N ALA A 236 13.82 -10.89 -23.24
CA ALA A 236 12.77 -10.38 -24.13
C ALA A 236 11.72 -11.42 -24.58
N PRO A 237 11.02 -12.08 -23.63
CA PRO A 237 10.05 -13.12 -23.97
C PRO A 237 8.88 -12.52 -24.78
N LYS A 238 8.38 -13.26 -25.78
CA LYS A 238 7.24 -12.81 -26.60
C LYS A 238 5.94 -12.68 -25.80
N PHE A 239 5.75 -13.58 -24.83
CA PHE A 239 4.60 -13.59 -23.93
C PHE A 239 4.93 -14.29 -22.62
N VAL A 240 4.12 -14.04 -21.60
CA VAL A 240 4.15 -14.74 -20.31
C VAL A 240 2.78 -15.36 -19.99
N LYS A 241 2.80 -16.45 -19.23
CA LYS A 241 1.62 -17.25 -18.86
C LYS A 241 1.44 -17.34 -17.34
N SER A 242 0.28 -17.85 -16.94
CA SER A 242 -0.04 -18.15 -15.54
C SER A 242 1.06 -18.95 -14.84
N GLY A 243 1.48 -18.47 -13.67
CA GLY A 243 2.56 -19.05 -12.86
C GLY A 243 3.96 -18.51 -13.17
N GLU A 244 4.15 -17.81 -14.29
CA GLU A 244 5.43 -17.23 -14.68
C GLU A 244 5.64 -15.84 -14.06
N ALA A 245 6.90 -15.42 -13.97
CA ALA A 245 7.27 -14.09 -13.55
C ALA A 245 8.12 -13.40 -14.62
N ALA A 246 7.99 -12.08 -14.73
CA ALA A 246 8.75 -11.29 -15.69
C ALA A 246 9.04 -9.88 -15.18
N MET A 247 10.13 -9.31 -15.69
CA MET A 247 10.43 -7.89 -15.63
C MET A 247 9.74 -7.19 -16.79
N VAL A 248 8.88 -6.22 -16.47
CA VAL A 248 8.02 -5.54 -17.44
C VAL A 248 8.22 -4.04 -17.33
N LYS A 249 8.47 -3.38 -18.46
CA LYS A 249 8.38 -1.93 -18.56
C LYS A 249 6.94 -1.55 -18.82
N MET A 250 6.38 -0.70 -17.97
CA MET A 250 4.98 -0.31 -17.98
C MET A 250 4.83 1.20 -18.16
N ILE A 251 3.82 1.61 -18.92
CA ILE A 251 3.52 3.01 -19.20
C ILE A 251 2.07 3.29 -18.76
N PRO A 252 1.84 4.19 -17.78
CA PRO A 252 0.51 4.62 -17.39
C PRO A 252 -0.24 5.29 -18.55
N SER A 253 -1.51 4.96 -18.74
CA SER A 253 -2.40 5.60 -19.74
C SER A 253 -2.87 7.00 -19.34
N LYS A 254 -2.82 7.30 -18.04
CA LYS A 254 -3.16 8.59 -17.43
C LYS A 254 -2.05 8.99 -16.44
N PRO A 255 -1.90 10.28 -16.13
CA PRO A 255 -0.94 10.73 -15.11
C PRO A 255 -1.08 9.93 -13.82
N MET A 256 0.03 9.36 -13.36
CA MET A 256 0.10 8.46 -12.20
C MET A 256 1.35 8.79 -11.39
N CYS A 257 1.29 8.58 -10.08
CA CYS A 257 2.45 8.62 -9.20
C CYS A 257 2.67 7.22 -8.62
N VAL A 258 3.87 6.66 -8.84
CA VAL A 258 4.33 5.42 -8.21
C VAL A 258 5.77 5.59 -7.76
N GLU A 259 6.22 4.70 -6.88
CA GLU A 259 7.56 4.73 -6.30
C GLU A 259 8.24 3.37 -6.38
N LYS A 260 9.58 3.37 -6.26
CA LYS A 260 10.33 2.12 -6.12
C LYS A 260 9.94 1.44 -4.82
N PHE A 261 9.71 0.12 -4.90
CA PHE A 261 9.31 -0.65 -3.73
C PHE A 261 10.33 -0.64 -2.59
N SER A 262 11.62 -0.61 -2.92
CA SER A 262 12.71 -0.54 -1.92
C SER A 262 12.70 0.78 -1.14
N GLU A 263 12.22 1.86 -1.74
CA GLU A 263 12.20 3.19 -1.14
C GLU A 263 10.87 3.45 -0.41
N TYR A 264 9.75 3.25 -1.11
CA TYR A 264 8.40 3.48 -0.59
C TYR A 264 7.52 2.24 -0.83
N PRO A 265 7.64 1.20 0.02
CA PRO A 265 6.93 -0.07 -0.16
C PRO A 265 5.41 0.05 -0.42
N PRO A 266 4.66 0.94 0.27
CA PRO A 266 3.21 1.06 0.04
C PRO A 266 2.82 1.63 -1.33
N LEU A 267 3.74 2.35 -1.99
CA LEU A 267 3.53 2.95 -3.31
C LEU A 267 4.20 2.15 -4.44
N GLY A 268 4.91 1.06 -4.10
CA GLY A 268 5.66 0.23 -5.03
C GLY A 268 5.11 -1.18 -5.25
N ARG A 269 3.96 -1.52 -4.64
CA ARG A 269 3.24 -2.78 -4.88
C ARG A 269 1.93 -2.49 -5.58
N PHE A 270 1.58 -3.32 -6.55
CA PHE A 270 0.32 -3.19 -7.27
C PHE A 270 -0.29 -4.54 -7.62
N ALA A 271 -1.61 -4.54 -7.77
CA ALA A 271 -2.37 -5.63 -8.37
C ALA A 271 -2.72 -5.26 -9.82
N VAL A 272 -2.65 -6.24 -10.70
CA VAL A 272 -3.09 -6.14 -12.08
C VAL A 272 -4.45 -6.81 -12.18
N ARG A 273 -5.47 -6.05 -12.58
CA ARG A 273 -6.84 -6.52 -12.73
C ARG A 273 -7.29 -6.49 -14.18
N ASP A 274 -7.95 -7.58 -14.56
CA ASP A 274 -8.63 -7.74 -15.83
C ASP A 274 -9.84 -8.66 -15.65
N MET A 275 -10.91 -8.45 -16.43
CA MET A 275 -12.14 -9.24 -16.36
C MET A 275 -12.68 -9.45 -14.93
N ARG A 276 -12.56 -8.44 -14.06
CA ARG A 276 -12.93 -8.48 -12.63
C ARG A 276 -12.14 -9.48 -11.76
N GLN A 277 -10.99 -9.93 -12.23
CA GLN A 277 -10.09 -10.84 -11.51
C GLN A 277 -8.70 -10.24 -11.38
N THR A 278 -7.96 -10.65 -10.34
CA THR A 278 -6.53 -10.30 -10.22
C THR A 278 -5.73 -11.29 -11.05
N VAL A 279 -5.22 -10.83 -12.18
CA VAL A 279 -4.48 -11.65 -13.15
C VAL A 279 -2.98 -11.65 -12.88
N ALA A 280 -2.47 -10.63 -12.19
CA ALA A 280 -1.07 -10.54 -11.81
C ALA A 280 -0.88 -9.67 -10.56
N VAL A 281 0.27 -9.80 -9.91
CA VAL A 281 0.74 -8.87 -8.87
C VAL A 281 2.15 -8.44 -9.19
N GLY A 282 2.51 -7.21 -8.85
CA GLY A 282 3.79 -6.64 -9.22
C GLY A 282 4.44 -5.81 -8.13
N VAL A 283 5.76 -5.74 -8.23
CA VAL A 283 6.63 -4.94 -7.38
C VAL A 283 7.51 -4.06 -8.26
N ILE A 284 7.41 -2.75 -8.08
CA ILE A 284 8.15 -1.75 -8.86
C ILE A 284 9.61 -1.76 -8.43
N LYS A 285 10.51 -1.93 -9.41
CA LYS A 285 11.96 -1.96 -9.21
C LYS A 285 12.61 -0.63 -9.57
N ASP A 286 12.11 0.02 -10.61
CA ASP A 286 12.63 1.30 -11.07
C ASP A 286 11.51 2.19 -11.62
N VAL A 287 11.69 3.51 -11.55
CA VAL A 287 10.70 4.50 -11.95
C VAL A 287 11.38 5.63 -12.70
N GLU A 288 10.95 5.86 -13.93
CA GLU A 288 11.31 7.04 -14.71
C GLU A 288 10.28 8.15 -14.42
N LYS A 289 10.69 9.18 -13.69
CA LYS A 289 9.84 10.34 -13.38
C LYS A 289 9.80 11.29 -14.58
N LYS A 290 8.65 11.91 -14.85
CA LYS A 290 8.59 13.01 -15.80
C LYS A 290 9.28 14.23 -15.22
N THR A 291 10.11 14.89 -16.03
CA THR A 291 10.69 16.18 -15.67
C THR A 291 9.57 17.17 -15.34
N PRO A 292 9.60 17.86 -14.19
CA PRO A 292 8.55 18.79 -13.83
C PRO A 292 8.47 19.92 -14.87
N ALA A 293 7.32 20.07 -15.53
CA ALA A 293 6.98 21.35 -16.12
C ALA A 293 6.87 22.37 -14.97
N ALA A 294 7.48 23.55 -15.12
CA ALA A 294 7.51 24.58 -14.07
C ALA A 294 6.13 24.73 -13.40
N ALA A 295 6.10 24.60 -12.07
CA ALA A 295 4.87 24.57 -11.29
C ALA A 295 4.00 25.79 -11.62
N LYS A 296 2.76 25.55 -12.09
CA LYS A 296 1.74 26.60 -12.23
C LYS A 296 1.25 26.98 -10.84
N GLY A 297 2.02 27.82 -10.16
CA GLY A 297 1.71 28.31 -8.81
C GLY A 297 0.34 28.98 -8.77
N GLY A 298 -0.52 28.52 -7.86
CA GLY A 298 -1.65 29.32 -7.40
C GLY A 298 -1.11 30.62 -6.82
N LYS A 299 -1.71 31.76 -7.19
CA LYS A 299 -1.27 33.10 -6.76
C LYS A 299 -1.14 33.17 -5.24
N ALA A 300 0.09 33.13 -4.73
CA ALA A 300 0.42 33.68 -3.43
C ALA A 300 0.41 35.22 -3.55
N ALA A 301 -0.25 35.88 -2.61
CA ALA A 301 -0.33 37.34 -2.55
C ALA A 301 1.08 37.97 -2.49
N PRO A 302 1.32 39.12 -3.14
CA PRO A 302 2.62 39.79 -3.06
C PRO A 302 2.90 40.20 -1.60
N ALA A 303 4.10 39.85 -1.13
CA ALA A 303 4.60 40.28 0.17
C ALA A 303 4.63 41.81 0.24
N ALA A 304 4.01 42.37 1.29
CA ALA A 304 4.10 43.80 1.58
C ALA A 304 5.57 44.18 1.82
N ALA A 305 6.12 45.01 0.94
CA ALA A 305 7.44 45.58 1.12
C ALA A 305 7.43 46.52 2.34
N GLY A 306 8.17 46.14 3.38
CA GLY A 306 8.40 46.96 4.57
C GLY A 306 9.03 48.31 4.21
N GLY A 307 8.43 49.37 4.74
CA GLY A 307 8.91 50.74 4.60
C GLY A 307 10.32 50.89 5.18
N LYS A 308 11.23 51.39 4.34
CA LYS A 308 12.54 51.87 4.77
C LYS A 308 12.37 53.16 5.56
N GLY A 309 12.87 53.16 6.80
CA GLY A 309 13.06 54.38 7.59
C GLY A 309 13.96 55.39 6.86
N LYS A 310 13.64 56.66 7.05
CA LYS A 310 14.54 57.79 6.81
C LYS A 310 14.63 58.59 8.10
N LYS A 311 15.88 58.76 8.53
CA LYS A 311 16.49 59.83 9.35
C LYS A 311 15.62 60.51 10.40
#